data_AF-A0A0D3J9R5-F1
#
_entry.id   AF-A0A0D3J9R5-F1
#
_cell.length_a   1.000
_cell.length_b   1.000
_cell.length_c   1.000
_cell.angle_alpha   90.00
_cell.angle_beta   90.00
_cell.angle_gamma   90.00
#
_symmetry.space_group_name_H-M   'P 1'
#
loop_
_entity.id
_entity.type
_entity.pdbx_description
1 polymer ?
#
loop_
_entity_poly.entity_id
_entity_poly.type
_entity_poly.pdbx_seq_one_letter_code
_entity_poly.pdbx_strand_id
1 'polypeptide(L)'
;MVEGHSVHRIATQHTRRLCGRSYKASSPNGRFAEGARLINGRSFSRIEAVGKNLFAFFAAAGQPDVVMHVHFGMSGRWSVEDAAKAAPAKDTTRLQLEGHGIVSSLSAMTVQHGGVEMFEKKRAELGEDPIRADADAEALWERVSRSKKTIGLLLMDQGFFAGVGNIYRAEILFVASVHPNTPGKALSRAEFDRVWAASVKLMRRGYEEGSILTVDKAEALALGRPGLRRWIYNSAKCGRCNGRVASWDVAGRTCYACAACQPLDPSESLEARLAQPAKLRVAELREALTAAGLDAGGKKAELAAAGESRAVEHVAEWEVGLDGAASGRISAGFLPVFHKFFIFCTLLLCIKIIQGRLLQASSGPGGLAGAEA
;
A
#
# COMPACT_ATOMS: atom_id res chain seq x y z
N MET A 1 -3.68 0.86 7.20
CA MET A 1 -3.36 1.61 5.97
C MET A 1 -4.64 2.25 5.49
N VAL A 2 -4.63 3.57 5.27
CA VAL A 2 -5.81 4.28 4.80
C VAL A 2 -5.81 4.25 3.28
N GLU A 3 -6.84 3.65 2.70
CA GLU A 3 -7.14 3.66 1.26
C GLU A 3 -8.52 4.31 1.04
N GLY A 4 -8.95 4.52 -0.21
CA GLY A 4 -10.09 5.39 -0.54
C GLY A 4 -11.39 5.06 0.20
N HIS A 5 -11.75 3.78 0.28
CA HIS A 5 -12.93 3.30 1.03
C HIS A 5 -13.05 3.86 2.46
N SER A 6 -11.94 3.90 3.20
CA SER A 6 -11.90 4.40 4.58
C SER A 6 -12.08 5.91 4.63
N VAL A 7 -11.55 6.63 3.64
CA VAL A 7 -11.67 8.09 3.53
C VAL A 7 -13.12 8.49 3.26
N HIS A 8 -13.80 7.79 2.33
CA HIS A 8 -15.23 7.95 2.07
C HIS A 8 -16.08 7.67 3.31
N ARG A 9 -15.72 6.64 4.08
CA ARG A 9 -16.42 6.32 5.33
C ARG A 9 -16.27 7.43 6.37
N ILE A 10 -15.07 7.97 6.53
CA ILE A 10 -14.82 9.14 7.39
C ILE A 10 -15.68 10.32 6.93
N ALA A 11 -15.66 10.65 5.63
CA ALA A 11 -16.48 11.74 5.09
C ALA A 11 -17.98 11.54 5.39
N THR A 12 -18.52 10.34 5.20
CA THR A 12 -19.94 10.04 5.50
C THR A 12 -20.25 10.21 6.99
N GLN A 13 -19.41 9.66 7.87
CA GLN A 13 -19.60 9.75 9.31
C GLN A 13 -19.54 11.20 9.81
N HIS A 14 -18.57 11.95 9.30
CA HIS A 14 -18.38 13.35 9.66
C HIS A 14 -19.45 14.26 9.09
N THR A 15 -19.98 13.96 7.90
CA THR A 15 -21.18 14.66 7.39
C THR A 15 -22.31 14.63 8.41
N ARG A 16 -22.60 13.45 8.98
CA ARG A 16 -23.70 13.29 9.94
C ARG A 16 -23.42 13.93 11.30
N ARG A 17 -22.16 13.97 11.73
CA ARG A 17 -21.77 14.35 13.09
C ARG A 17 -21.30 15.80 13.22
N LEU A 18 -20.76 16.38 12.15
CA LEU A 18 -20.08 17.67 12.16
C LEU A 18 -20.74 18.72 11.26
N CYS A 19 -21.33 18.34 10.12
CA CYS A 19 -21.84 19.34 9.19
C CYS A 19 -23.02 20.15 9.75
N GLY A 20 -23.10 21.42 9.35
CA GLY A 20 -24.14 22.37 9.77
C GLY A 20 -23.88 23.03 11.12
N ARG A 21 -22.72 22.82 11.74
CA ARG A 21 -22.35 23.35 13.06
C ARG A 21 -21.00 24.05 13.00
N SER A 22 -20.79 25.00 13.91
CA SER A 22 -19.51 25.69 14.11
C SER A 22 -18.80 25.15 15.33
N TYR A 23 -17.47 25.09 15.29
CA TYR A 23 -16.66 24.54 16.37
C TYR A 23 -15.56 25.51 16.77
N LYS A 24 -15.17 25.45 18.05
CA LYS A 24 -13.87 25.96 18.47
C LYS A 24 -12.81 25.05 17.86
N ALA A 25 -11.87 25.62 17.11
CA ALA A 25 -10.81 24.90 16.43
C ALA A 25 -9.45 25.24 17.04
N SER A 26 -8.64 24.21 17.27
CA SER A 26 -7.27 24.36 17.77
C SER A 26 -6.32 23.38 17.08
N SER A 27 -5.02 23.67 17.07
CA SER A 27 -3.98 22.79 16.54
C SER A 27 -3.05 22.37 17.67
N PRO A 28 -3.35 21.28 18.41
CA PRO A 28 -2.60 20.90 19.61
C PRO A 28 -1.09 20.77 19.41
N ASN A 29 -0.64 20.23 18.28
CA ASN A 29 0.78 20.12 17.96
C ASN A 29 1.36 21.27 17.14
N GLY A 30 0.61 22.37 16.98
CA GLY A 30 1.02 23.58 16.26
C GLY A 30 1.14 23.45 14.73
N ARG A 31 1.16 22.26 14.14
CA ARG A 31 1.46 22.09 12.70
C ARG A 31 0.35 22.53 11.76
N PHE A 32 -0.85 22.82 12.27
CA PHE A 32 -1.97 23.37 11.52
C PHE A 32 -2.53 24.62 12.22
N ALA A 33 -1.70 25.39 12.94
CA ALA A 33 -2.14 26.53 13.75
C ALA A 33 -2.88 27.60 12.94
N GLU A 34 -2.35 27.99 11.78
CA GLU A 34 -2.97 29.00 10.94
C GLU A 34 -4.31 28.52 10.35
N GLY A 35 -4.34 27.30 9.82
CA GLY A 35 -5.58 26.70 9.33
C GLY A 35 -6.65 26.56 10.42
N ALA A 36 -6.26 26.15 11.63
CA ALA A 36 -7.16 26.09 12.79
C ALA A 36 -7.73 27.47 13.15
N ARG A 37 -6.91 28.53 13.11
CA ARG A 37 -7.34 29.91 13.34
C ARG A 37 -8.37 30.35 12.29
N LEU A 38 -8.14 30.02 11.02
CA LEU A 38 -9.02 30.40 9.92
C LEU A 38 -10.39 29.72 9.98
N ILE A 39 -10.45 28.45 10.42
CA ILE A 39 -11.72 27.69 10.51
C ILE A 39 -12.45 27.86 11.85
N ASN A 40 -11.80 28.46 12.86
CA ASN A 40 -12.37 28.62 14.19
C ASN A 40 -13.68 29.44 14.16
N GLY A 41 -14.76 28.86 14.68
CA GLY A 41 -16.09 29.48 14.69
C GLY A 41 -16.81 29.49 13.35
N ARG A 42 -16.19 28.98 12.27
CA ARG A 42 -16.85 28.82 10.97
C ARG A 42 -17.74 27.58 10.96
N SER A 43 -18.82 27.62 10.18
CA SER A 43 -19.71 26.48 10.02
C SER A 43 -19.04 25.42 9.15
N PHE A 44 -18.96 24.19 9.64
CA PHE A 44 -18.54 23.04 8.86
C PHE A 44 -19.64 22.74 7.83
N SER A 45 -19.48 23.22 6.59
CA SER A 45 -20.55 23.22 5.59
C SER A 45 -20.63 21.91 4.82
N ARG A 46 -19.48 21.34 4.44
CA ARG A 46 -19.41 20.17 3.55
C ARG A 46 -18.13 19.38 3.80
N ILE A 47 -18.17 18.08 3.51
CA ILE A 47 -16.99 17.22 3.46
C ILE A 47 -17.04 16.33 2.22
N GLU A 48 -15.93 16.22 1.50
CA GLU A 48 -15.82 15.43 0.29
C GLU A 48 -14.60 14.52 0.33
N ALA A 49 -14.75 13.30 -0.17
CA ALA A 49 -13.65 12.37 -0.39
C ALA A 49 -13.42 12.20 -1.90
N VAL A 50 -12.16 12.31 -2.33
CA VAL A 50 -11.70 11.99 -3.69
C VAL A 50 -10.45 11.12 -3.57
N GLY A 51 -10.62 9.82 -3.81
CA GLY A 51 -9.61 8.82 -3.57
C GLY A 51 -9.16 8.81 -2.11
N LYS A 52 -7.85 9.00 -1.87
CA LYS A 52 -7.26 9.07 -0.52
C LYS A 52 -7.19 10.49 0.06
N ASN A 53 -7.80 11.45 -0.63
CA ASN A 53 -7.83 12.86 -0.24
C ASN A 53 -9.20 13.19 0.34
N LEU A 54 -9.20 13.95 1.42
CA LEU A 54 -10.41 14.42 2.08
C LEU A 54 -10.39 15.93 2.17
N PHE A 55 -11.52 16.55 1.89
CA PHE A 55 -11.68 18.00 1.82
C PHE A 55 -12.84 18.40 2.72
N ALA A 56 -12.57 19.18 3.75
CA ALA A 56 -13.59 19.74 4.65
C ALA A 56 -13.74 21.24 4.38
N PHE A 57 -14.97 21.70 4.18
CA PHE A 57 -15.30 23.08 3.82
C PHE A 57 -15.87 23.80 5.03
N PHE A 58 -15.39 25.01 5.27
CA PHE A 58 -15.77 25.86 6.40
C PHE A 58 -16.23 27.23 5.90
N ALA A 59 -17.52 27.48 6.06
CA ALA A 59 -18.19 28.70 5.58
C ALA A 59 -18.45 29.69 6.71
N ALA A 60 -18.40 30.98 6.39
CA ALA A 60 -18.81 32.07 7.27
C ALA A 60 -19.46 33.18 6.42
N ALA A 61 -20.54 33.78 6.93
CA ALA A 61 -21.27 34.82 6.21
C ALA A 61 -20.34 35.99 5.84
N GLY A 62 -20.38 36.41 4.57
CA GLY A 62 -19.57 37.51 4.04
C GLY A 62 -18.06 37.20 3.93
N GLN A 63 -17.64 35.94 4.06
CA GLN A 63 -16.24 35.53 3.94
C GLN A 63 -16.08 34.39 2.93
N PRO A 64 -14.95 34.31 2.20
CA PRO A 64 -14.67 33.18 1.33
C PRO A 64 -14.53 31.90 2.14
N ASP A 65 -14.97 30.77 1.57
CA ASP A 65 -14.84 29.45 2.19
C ASP A 65 -13.38 29.07 2.43
N VAL A 66 -13.12 28.45 3.58
CA VAL A 66 -11.83 27.82 3.87
C VAL A 66 -11.98 26.32 3.65
N VAL A 67 -11.10 25.76 2.83
CA VAL A 67 -11.04 24.33 2.55
C VAL A 67 -9.83 23.74 3.26
N MET A 68 -10.07 22.73 4.09
CA MET A 68 -9.04 21.91 4.70
C MET A 68 -8.84 20.62 3.87
N HIS A 69 -7.63 20.42 3.34
CA HIS A 69 -7.20 19.18 2.70
C HIS A 69 -6.50 18.27 3.71
N VAL A 70 -6.92 17.00 3.76
CA VAL A 70 -6.37 15.97 4.63
C VAL A 70 -5.90 14.78 3.79
N HIS A 71 -4.68 14.33 4.04
CA HIS A 71 -4.16 13.05 3.57
C HIS A 71 -3.62 12.25 4.76
N PHE A 72 -4.30 11.14 5.09
CA PHE A 72 -4.05 10.38 6.33
C PHE A 72 -2.70 9.65 6.36
N GLY A 73 -2.15 9.28 5.21
CA GLY A 73 -0.97 8.42 5.15
C GLY A 73 -1.28 7.01 5.70
N MET A 74 -0.30 6.38 6.35
CA MET A 74 -0.43 4.98 6.78
C MET A 74 -1.27 4.79 8.05
N SER A 75 -1.20 5.74 8.98
CA SER A 75 -1.70 5.64 10.36
C SER A 75 -2.56 6.80 10.82
N GLY A 76 -2.90 7.74 9.94
CA GLY A 76 -3.80 8.84 10.27
C GLY A 76 -5.18 8.36 10.72
N ARG A 77 -5.83 9.17 11.56
CA ARG A 77 -7.15 8.93 12.14
C ARG A 77 -7.87 10.25 12.35
N TRP A 78 -9.18 10.26 12.14
CA TRP A 78 -10.05 11.36 12.56
C TRP A 78 -11.19 10.79 13.41
N SER A 79 -11.15 11.01 14.72
CA SER A 79 -12.21 10.58 15.64
C SER A 79 -13.16 11.72 15.98
N VAL A 80 -14.37 11.34 16.38
CA VAL A 80 -15.36 12.23 16.99
C VAL A 80 -15.91 11.49 18.22
N GLU A 81 -15.78 12.09 19.39
CA GLU A 81 -16.04 11.49 20.70
C GLU A 81 -16.94 12.42 21.53
N ASP A 82 -17.70 11.86 22.48
CA ASP A 82 -18.43 12.68 23.46
C ASP A 82 -17.40 13.42 24.33
N ALA A 83 -17.61 14.71 24.57
CA ALA A 83 -16.65 15.54 25.30
C ALA A 83 -16.34 15.01 26.70
N ALA A 84 -17.32 14.40 27.37
CA ALA A 84 -17.15 13.78 28.67
C ALA A 84 -16.25 12.52 28.66
N LYS A 85 -16.05 11.89 27.50
CA LYS A 85 -15.26 10.66 27.33
C LYS A 85 -14.01 10.88 26.47
N ALA A 86 -13.85 12.08 25.92
CA ALA A 86 -12.80 12.38 24.97
C ALA A 86 -11.43 12.27 25.64
N ALA A 87 -10.54 11.48 25.04
CA ALA A 87 -9.15 11.44 25.50
C ALA A 87 -8.47 12.79 25.21
N PRO A 88 -7.48 13.20 26.03
CA PRO A 88 -6.66 14.37 25.76
C PRO A 88 -5.99 14.30 24.38
N ALA A 89 -5.72 15.47 23.81
CA ALA A 89 -4.98 15.57 22.55
C ALA A 89 -3.58 14.97 22.72
N LYS A 90 -3.17 14.18 21.72
CA LYS A 90 -1.81 13.60 21.61
C LYS A 90 -0.91 14.53 20.81
N ASP A 91 0.41 14.35 20.88
CA ASP A 91 1.40 15.10 20.07
C ASP A 91 1.22 14.94 18.54
N THR A 92 0.52 13.89 18.11
CA THR A 92 0.18 13.68 16.70
C THR A 92 -1.10 14.40 16.26
N THR A 93 -1.86 14.99 17.19
CA THR A 93 -3.14 15.66 16.92
C THR A 93 -2.90 17.00 16.22
N ARG A 94 -3.20 17.03 14.92
CA ARG A 94 -3.04 18.19 14.03
C ARG A 94 -4.17 19.20 14.19
N LEU A 95 -5.40 18.73 14.39
CA LEU A 95 -6.58 19.57 14.56
C LEU A 95 -7.47 18.96 15.65
N GLN A 96 -8.01 19.80 16.51
CA GLN A 96 -9.08 19.48 17.44
C GLN A 96 -10.25 20.45 17.22
N LEU A 97 -11.46 19.91 17.12
CA LEU A 97 -12.71 20.65 17.05
C LEU A 97 -13.53 20.36 18.31
N GLU A 98 -13.96 21.40 19.01
CA GLU A 98 -14.71 21.31 20.26
C GLU A 98 -15.99 22.12 20.18
N GLY A 99 -17.10 21.54 20.64
CA GLY A 99 -18.40 22.21 20.67
C GLY A 99 -19.53 21.21 20.66
N HIS A 100 -20.73 21.65 21.06
CA HIS A 100 -21.95 20.83 21.00
C HIS A 100 -21.82 19.47 21.74
N GLY A 101 -21.07 19.44 22.86
CA GLY A 101 -20.86 18.23 23.65
C GLY A 101 -19.94 17.19 23.01
N ILE A 102 -19.23 17.52 21.92
CA ILE A 102 -18.28 16.62 21.25
C ILE A 102 -16.87 17.20 21.16
N VAL A 103 -15.89 16.29 21.06
CA VAL A 103 -14.51 16.59 20.69
C VAL A 103 -14.14 15.74 19.48
N SER A 104 -13.62 16.39 18.45
CA SER A 104 -13.18 15.76 17.22
C SER A 104 -11.68 15.95 17.05
N SER A 105 -10.92 14.85 16.99
CA SER A 105 -9.45 14.87 16.97
C SER A 105 -8.91 14.25 15.67
N LEU A 106 -8.13 15.03 14.92
CA LEU A 106 -7.52 14.63 13.65
C LEU A 106 -6.00 14.48 13.82
N SER A 107 -5.50 13.31 13.43
CA SER A 107 -4.08 13.02 13.20
C SER A 107 -3.93 12.55 11.76
N ALA A 108 -3.02 13.16 11.02
CA ALA A 108 -2.77 12.82 9.62
C ALA A 108 -1.35 13.20 9.20
N MET A 109 -0.86 12.55 8.14
CA MET A 109 0.42 12.87 7.53
C MET A 109 0.44 14.32 7.02
N THR A 110 -0.64 14.72 6.34
CA THR A 110 -0.79 16.07 5.77
C THR A 110 -2.14 16.65 6.16
N VAL A 111 -2.12 17.87 6.67
CA VAL A 111 -3.30 18.73 6.89
C VAL A 111 -2.92 20.12 6.39
N GLN A 112 -3.61 20.58 5.35
CA GLN A 112 -3.35 21.86 4.67
C GLN A 112 -4.66 22.65 4.57
N HIS A 113 -4.57 23.97 4.42
CA HIS A 113 -5.72 24.84 4.20
C HIS A 113 -5.52 25.69 2.94
N GLY A 114 -6.61 26.03 2.27
CA GLY A 114 -6.67 26.94 1.13
C GLY A 114 -8.11 27.37 0.87
N GLY A 115 -8.37 27.98 -0.30
CA GLY A 115 -9.72 28.22 -0.76
C GLY A 115 -10.23 27.09 -1.67
N VAL A 116 -11.34 27.37 -2.36
CA VAL A 116 -12.00 26.44 -3.28
C VAL A 116 -11.09 26.11 -4.48
N GLU A 117 -10.23 27.03 -4.89
CA GLU A 117 -9.25 26.85 -5.95
C GLU A 117 -8.24 25.73 -5.65
N MET A 118 -7.86 25.54 -4.38
CA MET A 118 -7.01 24.42 -3.97
C MET A 118 -7.72 23.08 -4.19
N PHE A 119 -9.00 23.02 -3.83
CA PHE A 119 -9.81 21.83 -4.01
C PHE A 119 -9.98 21.48 -5.48
N GLU A 120 -10.36 22.46 -6.31
CA GLU A 120 -10.54 22.27 -7.74
C GLU A 120 -9.27 21.77 -8.42
N LYS A 121 -8.13 22.41 -8.11
CA LYS A 121 -6.82 21.97 -8.62
C LYS A 121 -6.50 20.53 -8.22
N LYS A 122 -6.58 20.20 -6.92
CA LYS A 122 -6.27 18.85 -6.44
C LYS A 122 -7.24 17.81 -7.00
N ARG A 123 -8.53 18.15 -7.14
CA ARG A 123 -9.53 17.26 -7.74
C ARG A 123 -9.21 16.98 -9.21
N ALA A 124 -8.80 18.00 -9.97
CA ALA A 124 -8.44 17.86 -11.39
C ALA A 124 -7.17 17.02 -11.62
N GLU A 125 -6.25 16.97 -10.64
CA GLU A 125 -5.04 16.13 -10.70
C GLU A 125 -5.31 14.65 -10.40
N LEU A 126 -6.46 14.33 -9.80
CA LEU A 126 -6.83 12.96 -9.44
C LEU A 126 -7.51 12.24 -10.60
N GLY A 127 -7.29 10.93 -10.67
CA GLY A 127 -8.01 10.05 -11.59
C GLY A 127 -9.38 9.67 -11.07
N GLU A 128 -9.95 8.65 -11.69
CA GLU A 128 -11.29 8.19 -11.34
C GLU A 128 -11.27 7.44 -10.01
N ASP A 129 -12.26 7.75 -9.16
CA ASP A 129 -12.49 7.08 -7.89
C ASP A 129 -13.62 6.06 -8.06
N PRO A 130 -13.35 4.74 -7.96
CA PRO A 130 -14.33 3.68 -8.23
C PRO A 130 -15.60 3.73 -7.39
N ILE A 131 -15.63 4.47 -6.28
CA ILE A 131 -16.81 4.54 -5.41
C ILE A 131 -17.50 5.90 -5.39
N ARG A 132 -17.04 6.85 -6.22
CA ARG A 132 -17.77 8.08 -6.47
C ARG A 132 -18.82 7.88 -7.56
N ALA A 133 -19.90 8.66 -7.47
CA ALA A 133 -20.99 8.62 -8.44
C ALA A 133 -20.64 9.31 -9.77
N ASP A 134 -19.68 10.24 -9.75
CA ASP A 134 -19.21 11.01 -10.90
C ASP A 134 -17.98 10.38 -11.58
N ALA A 135 -17.68 9.11 -11.30
CA ALA A 135 -16.54 8.42 -11.90
C ALA A 135 -16.82 8.02 -13.36
N ASP A 136 -15.88 8.31 -14.25
CA ASP A 136 -15.98 8.04 -15.69
C ASP A 136 -15.01 6.92 -16.13
N ALA A 137 -15.53 5.70 -16.17
CA ALA A 137 -14.77 4.52 -16.57
C ALA A 137 -14.29 4.59 -18.04
N GLU A 138 -15.04 5.26 -18.93
CA GLU A 138 -14.68 5.39 -20.34
C GLU A 138 -13.50 6.34 -20.50
N ALA A 139 -13.54 7.51 -19.84
CA ALA A 139 -12.42 8.44 -19.83
C ALA A 139 -11.14 7.80 -19.26
N LEU A 140 -11.28 6.93 -18.25
CA LEU A 140 -10.16 6.16 -17.72
C LEU A 140 -9.64 5.12 -18.71
N TRP A 141 -10.53 4.37 -19.38
CA TRP A 141 -10.17 3.38 -20.40
C TRP A 141 -9.32 4.00 -21.51
N GLU A 142 -9.72 5.16 -22.02
CA GLU A 142 -9.01 5.90 -23.07
C GLU A 142 -7.56 6.21 -22.69
N ARG A 143 -7.30 6.47 -21.41
CA ARG A 143 -5.95 6.74 -20.90
C ARG A 143 -5.17 5.45 -20.65
N VAL A 144 -5.82 4.44 -20.08
CA VAL A 144 -5.19 3.14 -19.75
C VAL A 144 -4.75 2.41 -21.02
N SER A 145 -5.63 2.35 -22.03
CA SER A 145 -5.40 1.64 -23.30
C SER A 145 -4.27 2.23 -24.16
N ARG A 146 -3.83 3.46 -23.87
CA ARG A 146 -2.66 4.10 -24.52
C ARG A 146 -1.37 3.97 -23.72
N SER A 147 -1.45 3.51 -22.47
CA SER A 147 -0.33 3.54 -21.53
C SER A 147 0.64 2.38 -21.74
N LYS A 148 1.94 2.70 -21.77
CA LYS A 148 3.01 1.69 -21.72
C LYS A 148 3.24 1.14 -20.31
N LYS A 149 2.75 1.83 -19.27
CA LYS A 149 2.86 1.35 -17.87
C LYS A 149 2.00 0.11 -17.68
N THR A 150 2.40 -0.78 -16.77
CA THR A 150 1.62 -1.97 -16.43
C THR A 150 0.37 -1.61 -15.61
N ILE A 151 -0.68 -2.43 -15.70
CA ILE A 151 -1.92 -2.20 -14.96
C ILE A 151 -1.69 -2.20 -13.43
N GLY A 152 -0.72 -2.98 -12.94
CA GLY A 152 -0.30 -2.95 -11.53
C GLY A 152 0.36 -1.64 -11.09
N LEU A 153 1.00 -0.90 -12.01
CA LEU A 153 1.48 0.45 -11.76
C LEU A 153 0.34 1.47 -11.85
N LEU A 154 -0.52 1.35 -12.87
CA LEU A 154 -1.63 2.27 -13.09
C LEU A 154 -2.63 2.26 -11.93
N LEU A 155 -2.96 1.09 -11.36
CA LEU A 155 -3.83 0.99 -10.18
C LEU A 155 -3.28 1.71 -8.93
N MET A 156 -1.96 1.93 -8.84
CA MET A 156 -1.35 2.68 -7.73
C MET A 156 -1.21 4.17 -8.03
N ASP A 157 -1.28 4.54 -9.30
CA ASP A 157 -1.17 5.91 -9.77
C ASP A 157 -2.49 6.65 -9.46
N GLN A 158 -2.45 7.59 -8.51
CA GLN A 158 -3.65 8.31 -8.07
C GLN A 158 -4.21 9.24 -9.15
N GLY A 159 -3.45 9.52 -10.22
CA GLY A 159 -3.95 10.22 -11.41
C GLY A 159 -4.76 9.32 -12.35
N PHE A 160 -4.75 7.99 -12.15
CA PHE A 160 -5.57 7.03 -12.88
C PHE A 160 -6.67 6.44 -11.99
N PHE A 161 -6.30 5.80 -10.88
CA PHE A 161 -7.22 5.17 -9.95
C PHE A 161 -7.10 5.84 -8.58
N ALA A 162 -7.90 6.88 -8.37
CA ALA A 162 -7.93 7.59 -7.10
C ALA A 162 -8.48 6.66 -6.00
N GLY A 163 -7.76 6.51 -4.90
CA GLY A 163 -8.23 5.72 -3.75
C GLY A 163 -7.68 4.31 -3.68
N VAL A 164 -7.34 3.67 -4.81
CA VAL A 164 -6.75 2.33 -4.81
C VAL A 164 -5.35 2.35 -4.18
N GLY A 165 -5.09 1.48 -3.22
CA GLY A 165 -3.77 1.26 -2.63
C GLY A 165 -3.29 -0.17 -2.81
N ASN A 166 -2.25 -0.55 -2.06
CA ASN A 166 -1.51 -1.77 -2.36
C ASN A 166 -2.34 -3.03 -2.09
N ILE A 167 -3.22 -2.99 -1.09
CA ILE A 167 -4.08 -4.14 -0.79
C ILE A 167 -5.11 -4.29 -1.91
N TYR A 168 -5.81 -3.22 -2.27
CA TYR A 168 -6.78 -3.27 -3.36
C TYR A 168 -6.13 -3.62 -4.70
N ARG A 169 -4.94 -3.11 -5.04
CA ARG A 169 -4.23 -3.50 -6.27
C ARG A 169 -4.15 -5.02 -6.43
N ALA A 170 -3.65 -5.72 -5.41
CA ALA A 170 -3.47 -7.17 -5.46
C ALA A 170 -4.82 -7.88 -5.64
N GLU A 171 -5.80 -7.49 -4.83
CA GLU A 171 -7.10 -8.16 -4.79
C GLU A 171 -7.98 -7.86 -6.01
N ILE A 172 -7.95 -6.63 -6.53
CA ILE A 172 -8.66 -6.21 -7.75
C ILE A 172 -8.15 -7.02 -8.94
N LEU A 173 -6.83 -7.05 -9.14
CA LEU A 173 -6.23 -7.77 -10.28
C LEU A 173 -6.46 -9.27 -10.17
N PHE A 174 -6.45 -9.81 -8.96
CA PHE A 174 -6.78 -11.21 -8.72
C PHE A 174 -8.24 -11.53 -9.07
N VAL A 175 -9.19 -10.72 -8.60
CA VAL A 175 -10.61 -10.90 -8.92
C VAL A 175 -10.86 -10.76 -10.42
N ALA A 176 -10.20 -9.79 -11.08
CA ALA A 176 -10.29 -9.59 -12.52
C ALA A 176 -9.56 -10.66 -13.36
N SER A 177 -8.74 -11.50 -12.71
CA SER A 177 -7.88 -12.50 -13.34
C SER A 177 -6.92 -11.88 -14.37
N VAL A 178 -6.33 -10.72 -14.03
CA VAL A 178 -5.37 -9.98 -14.86
C VAL A 178 -4.01 -9.97 -14.17
N HIS A 179 -2.93 -10.22 -14.91
CA HIS A 179 -1.59 -10.16 -14.35
C HIS A 179 -1.14 -8.70 -14.13
N PRO A 180 -0.54 -8.33 -12.98
CA PRO A 180 -0.10 -6.95 -12.70
C PRO A 180 0.93 -6.39 -13.69
N ASN A 181 1.70 -7.24 -14.37
CA ASN A 181 2.67 -6.80 -15.38
C ASN A 181 2.06 -6.61 -16.78
N THR A 182 0.77 -6.88 -16.99
CA THR A 182 0.12 -6.59 -18.28
C THR A 182 0.17 -5.09 -18.58
N PRO A 183 0.81 -4.63 -19.67
CA PRO A 183 0.80 -3.23 -20.08
C PRO A 183 -0.63 -2.72 -20.29
N GLY A 184 -0.92 -1.47 -19.93
CA GLY A 184 -2.24 -0.87 -20.15
C GLY A 184 -2.67 -0.94 -21.62
N LYS A 185 -1.74 -0.68 -22.54
CA LYS A 185 -1.93 -0.82 -23.99
C LYS A 185 -2.14 -2.24 -24.51
N ALA A 186 -1.84 -3.25 -23.71
CA ALA A 186 -2.04 -4.65 -24.04
C ALA A 186 -3.30 -5.22 -23.36
N LEU A 187 -3.94 -4.44 -22.49
CA LEU A 187 -5.18 -4.83 -21.83
C LEU A 187 -6.31 -4.79 -22.85
N SER A 188 -7.10 -5.85 -22.95
CA SER A 188 -8.34 -5.82 -23.72
C SER A 188 -9.41 -5.00 -23.00
N ARG A 189 -10.40 -4.53 -23.76
CA ARG A 189 -11.54 -3.80 -23.17
C ARG A 189 -12.26 -4.64 -22.10
N ALA A 190 -12.50 -5.92 -22.38
CA ALA A 190 -13.16 -6.81 -21.43
C ALA A 190 -12.34 -7.05 -20.15
N GLU A 191 -11.00 -7.07 -20.23
CA GLU A 191 -10.15 -7.14 -19.04
C GLU A 191 -10.22 -5.85 -18.22
N PHE A 192 -10.20 -4.69 -18.89
CA PHE A 192 -10.39 -3.41 -18.21
C PHE A 192 -11.73 -3.34 -17.48
N ASP A 193 -12.82 -3.73 -18.14
CA ASP A 193 -14.15 -3.71 -17.53
C ASP A 193 -14.21 -4.60 -16.27
N ARG A 194 -13.54 -5.76 -16.28
CA ARG A 194 -13.40 -6.62 -15.08
C ARG A 194 -12.58 -5.95 -13.99
N VAL A 195 -11.47 -5.30 -14.33
CA VAL A 195 -10.63 -4.54 -13.37
C VAL A 195 -11.43 -3.40 -12.75
N TRP A 196 -12.15 -2.63 -13.56
CA TRP A 196 -12.99 -1.54 -13.07
C TRP A 196 -14.12 -2.06 -12.17
N ALA A 197 -14.88 -3.07 -12.62
CA ALA A 197 -15.95 -3.66 -11.83
C ALA A 197 -15.45 -4.24 -10.49
N ALA A 198 -14.28 -4.90 -10.49
CA ALA A 198 -13.65 -5.39 -9.27
C ALA A 198 -13.21 -4.24 -8.34
N SER A 199 -12.72 -3.13 -8.90
CA SER A 199 -12.36 -1.92 -8.15
C SER A 199 -13.58 -1.35 -7.43
N VAL A 200 -14.68 -1.13 -8.15
CA VAL A 200 -15.96 -0.65 -7.61
C VAL A 200 -16.46 -1.60 -6.52
N LYS A 201 -16.56 -2.90 -6.82
CA LYS A 201 -17.11 -3.92 -5.91
C LYS A 201 -16.33 -3.99 -4.59
N LEU A 202 -15.01 -4.14 -4.66
CA LEU A 202 -14.18 -4.37 -3.47
C LEU A 202 -14.04 -3.10 -2.61
N MET A 203 -13.98 -1.92 -3.23
CA MET A 203 -13.90 -0.66 -2.49
C MET A 203 -15.25 -0.29 -1.84
N ARG A 204 -16.39 -0.51 -2.51
CA ARG A 204 -17.73 -0.30 -1.91
C ARG A 204 -17.94 -1.20 -0.72
N ARG A 205 -17.58 -2.47 -0.87
CA ARG A 205 -17.63 -3.43 0.22
C ARG A 205 -16.75 -2.99 1.41
N GLY A 206 -15.53 -2.53 1.15
CA GLY A 206 -14.68 -2.03 2.22
C GLY A 206 -15.26 -0.79 2.91
N TYR A 207 -15.94 0.08 2.15
CA TYR A 207 -16.63 1.24 2.69
C TYR A 207 -17.77 0.83 3.64
N GLU A 208 -18.59 -0.14 3.23
CA GLU A 208 -19.72 -0.66 4.01
C GLU A 208 -19.25 -1.35 5.30
N GLU A 209 -18.27 -2.25 5.18
CA GLU A 209 -17.72 -3.05 6.28
C GLU A 209 -16.75 -2.25 7.18
N GLY A 210 -16.25 -1.10 6.71
CA GLY A 210 -15.23 -0.31 7.40
C GLY A 210 -13.86 -0.97 7.47
N SER A 211 -13.61 -2.01 6.68
CA SER A 211 -12.33 -2.72 6.59
C SER A 211 -12.13 -3.33 5.21
N ILE A 212 -10.88 -3.52 4.79
CA ILE A 212 -10.57 -4.16 3.50
C ILE A 212 -10.79 -5.67 3.60
N LEU A 213 -12.01 -6.11 3.30
CA LEU A 213 -12.42 -7.51 3.22
C LEU A 213 -12.80 -7.83 1.78
N THR A 214 -12.07 -8.74 1.15
CA THR A 214 -12.23 -9.06 -0.28
C THR A 214 -12.74 -10.48 -0.54
N VAL A 215 -12.90 -11.28 0.53
CA VAL A 215 -13.43 -12.66 0.53
C VAL A 215 -14.68 -12.75 1.39
N ASP A 216 -15.76 -13.43 0.97
CA ASP A 216 -16.99 -13.51 1.78
C ASP A 216 -16.80 -14.26 3.11
N LYS A 217 -17.74 -14.10 4.08
CA LYS A 217 -17.50 -14.58 5.45
C LYS A 217 -17.54 -16.10 5.50
N ALA A 218 -18.52 -16.67 4.80
CA ALA A 218 -18.64 -18.11 4.60
C ALA A 218 -17.43 -18.66 3.83
N GLU A 219 -16.99 -17.95 2.79
CA GLU A 219 -15.84 -18.34 1.98
C GLU A 219 -14.52 -18.26 2.76
N ALA A 220 -14.32 -17.21 3.56
CA ALA A 220 -13.15 -17.09 4.43
C ALA A 220 -13.11 -18.15 5.53
N LEU A 221 -14.27 -18.59 6.02
CA LEU A 221 -14.38 -19.73 6.93
C LEU A 221 -13.95 -21.02 6.23
N ALA A 222 -14.41 -21.25 4.99
CA ALA A 222 -14.00 -22.40 4.18
C ALA A 222 -12.49 -22.38 3.85
N LEU A 223 -11.88 -21.20 3.73
CA LEU A 223 -10.43 -21.03 3.55
C LEU A 223 -9.61 -21.16 4.85
N GLY A 224 -10.25 -21.38 6.00
CA GLY A 224 -9.58 -21.46 7.30
C GLY A 224 -8.94 -20.13 7.76
N ARG A 225 -9.40 -18.99 7.22
CA ARG A 225 -8.85 -17.65 7.52
C ARG A 225 -9.94 -16.65 7.93
N PRO A 226 -10.71 -16.93 9.00
CA PRO A 226 -11.85 -16.10 9.38
C PRO A 226 -11.44 -14.65 9.72
N GLY A 227 -10.21 -14.42 10.21
CA GLY A 227 -9.71 -13.11 10.60
C GLY A 227 -9.03 -12.28 9.50
N LEU A 228 -8.62 -12.89 8.37
CA LEU A 228 -7.93 -12.20 7.26
C LEU A 228 -8.56 -12.56 5.91
N ARG A 229 -9.66 -11.88 5.58
CA ARG A 229 -10.51 -12.15 4.41
C ARG A 229 -9.91 -11.57 3.12
N ARG A 230 -8.77 -12.12 2.68
CA ARG A 230 -8.04 -11.73 1.45
C ARG A 230 -7.68 -12.96 0.61
N TRP A 231 -7.67 -12.79 -0.71
CA TRP A 231 -7.38 -13.86 -1.65
C TRP A 231 -5.88 -14.13 -1.78
N ILE A 232 -5.08 -13.09 -2.02
CA ILE A 232 -3.65 -13.25 -2.34
C ILE A 232 -2.73 -12.27 -1.62
N TYR A 233 -3.23 -11.11 -1.18
CA TYR A 233 -2.40 -10.10 -0.52
C TYR A 233 -1.76 -10.66 0.75
N ASN A 234 -0.42 -10.58 0.82
CA ASN A 234 0.37 -11.11 1.94
C ASN A 234 0.04 -12.58 2.27
N SER A 235 -0.30 -13.36 1.24
CA SER A 235 -0.62 -14.78 1.37
C SER A 235 0.43 -15.65 0.70
N ALA A 236 0.69 -16.82 1.29
CA ALA A 236 1.53 -17.82 0.70
C ALA A 236 0.86 -18.61 -0.45
N LYS A 237 -0.45 -18.80 -0.31
CA LYS A 237 -1.30 -19.67 -1.13
C LYS A 237 -2.49 -18.88 -1.67
N CYS A 238 -2.91 -19.20 -2.89
CA CYS A 238 -4.04 -18.59 -3.55
C CYS A 238 -5.34 -19.03 -2.86
N GLY A 239 -6.19 -18.09 -2.45
CA GLY A 239 -7.50 -18.44 -1.87
C GLY A 239 -8.44 -19.15 -2.86
N ARG A 240 -8.24 -19.03 -4.19
CA ARG A 240 -9.13 -19.67 -5.19
C ARG A 240 -8.67 -21.07 -5.58
N CYS A 241 -7.38 -21.25 -5.91
CA CYS A 241 -6.85 -22.51 -6.43
C CYS A 241 -5.87 -23.21 -5.51
N ASN A 242 -5.58 -22.66 -4.32
CA ASN A 242 -4.57 -23.14 -3.37
C ASN A 242 -3.11 -23.15 -3.91
N GLY A 243 -2.88 -22.77 -5.16
CA GLY A 243 -1.57 -22.67 -5.79
C GLY A 243 -0.70 -21.54 -5.23
N ARG A 244 0.55 -21.45 -5.69
CA ARG A 244 1.52 -20.47 -5.18
C ARG A 244 1.14 -19.03 -5.57
N VAL A 245 1.26 -18.12 -4.62
CA VAL A 245 1.23 -16.67 -4.87
C VAL A 245 2.67 -16.16 -4.95
N ALA A 246 3.05 -15.64 -6.11
CA ALA A 246 4.31 -14.95 -6.32
C ALA A 246 4.23 -13.52 -5.79
N SER A 247 5.38 -12.97 -5.37
CA SER A 247 5.50 -11.57 -4.98
C SER A 247 6.85 -10.99 -5.37
N TRP A 248 6.86 -9.72 -5.78
CA TRP A 248 8.06 -8.99 -6.18
C TRP A 248 7.90 -7.50 -5.89
N ASP A 249 8.98 -6.72 -6.03
CA ASP A 249 8.91 -5.28 -5.88
C ASP A 249 8.43 -4.62 -7.18
N VAL A 250 7.47 -3.69 -7.06
CA VAL A 250 7.06 -2.80 -8.14
C VAL A 250 7.03 -1.39 -7.59
N ALA A 251 8.03 -0.59 -7.95
CA ALA A 251 8.20 0.80 -7.51
C ALA A 251 8.16 0.96 -5.97
N GLY A 252 8.94 0.14 -5.25
CA GLY A 252 9.06 0.20 -3.79
C GLY A 252 7.85 -0.35 -3.03
N ARG A 253 6.96 -1.07 -3.71
CA ARG A 253 5.76 -1.70 -3.13
C ARG A 253 5.66 -3.16 -3.57
N THR A 254 5.57 -4.07 -2.61
CA THR A 254 5.35 -5.50 -2.89
C THR A 254 4.06 -5.71 -3.68
N CYS A 255 4.21 -6.31 -4.86
CA CYS A 255 3.16 -6.78 -5.75
C CYS A 255 2.92 -8.27 -5.52
N TYR A 256 1.71 -8.75 -5.83
CA TYR A 256 1.31 -10.15 -5.67
C TYR A 256 0.57 -10.62 -6.91
N ALA A 257 0.81 -11.87 -7.32
CA ALA A 257 0.02 -12.54 -8.35
C ALA A 257 -0.01 -14.06 -8.14
N CYS A 258 -1.12 -14.71 -8.48
CA CYS A 258 -1.19 -16.16 -8.57
C CYS A 258 -0.83 -16.63 -9.97
N ALA A 259 0.20 -17.46 -10.13
CA ALA A 259 0.67 -17.95 -11.42
C ALA A 259 -0.38 -18.77 -12.20
N ALA A 260 -1.31 -19.42 -11.48
CA ALA A 260 -2.40 -20.18 -12.09
C ALA A 260 -3.61 -19.30 -12.45
N CYS A 261 -4.01 -18.38 -11.57
CA CYS A 261 -5.21 -17.56 -11.77
C CYS A 261 -4.98 -16.27 -12.57
N GLN A 262 -3.72 -15.84 -12.70
CA GLN A 262 -3.34 -14.60 -13.38
C GLN A 262 -2.13 -14.86 -14.30
N PRO A 263 -2.27 -15.64 -15.38
CA PRO A 263 -1.16 -15.85 -16.31
C PRO A 263 -0.78 -14.53 -17.02
N LEU A 264 0.52 -14.25 -17.16
CA LEU A 264 0.98 -13.10 -17.95
C LEU A 264 0.86 -13.38 -19.45
N ASP A 265 1.33 -14.56 -19.87
CA ASP A 265 1.10 -15.12 -21.20
C ASP A 265 0.28 -16.41 -21.05
N PRO A 266 -1.00 -16.43 -21.45
CA PRO A 266 -1.87 -17.60 -21.41
C PRO A 266 -1.34 -18.83 -22.17
N SER A 267 -0.42 -18.66 -23.12
CA SER A 267 0.16 -19.75 -23.92
C SER A 267 1.25 -20.55 -23.20
N GLU A 268 1.92 -19.96 -22.21
CA GLU A 268 2.93 -20.67 -21.40
C GLU A 268 2.30 -21.77 -20.51
N SER A 269 3.04 -22.86 -20.24
CA SER A 269 2.56 -23.88 -19.30
C SER A 269 2.56 -23.38 -17.85
N LEU A 270 1.74 -23.98 -16.99
CA LEU A 270 1.71 -23.63 -15.56
C LEU A 270 3.06 -23.92 -14.89
N GLU A 271 3.70 -25.02 -15.27
CA GLU A 271 5.02 -25.43 -14.78
C GLU A 271 6.07 -24.35 -15.09
N ALA A 272 6.10 -23.84 -16.33
CA ALA A 272 7.01 -22.78 -16.75
C ALA A 272 6.79 -21.48 -15.95
N ARG A 273 5.54 -21.10 -15.72
CA ARG A 273 5.19 -19.91 -14.91
C ARG A 273 5.59 -20.08 -13.45
N LEU A 274 5.44 -21.26 -12.88
CA LEU A 274 5.83 -21.56 -11.49
C LEU A 274 7.35 -21.63 -11.30
N ALA A 275 8.11 -21.93 -12.36
CA ALA A 275 9.57 -21.99 -12.34
C ALA A 275 10.25 -20.61 -12.28
N GLN A 276 9.53 -19.51 -12.53
CA GLN A 276 10.09 -18.17 -12.42
C GLN A 276 10.45 -17.83 -10.95
N PRO A 277 11.62 -17.22 -10.69
CA PRO A 277 12.10 -16.99 -9.34
C PRO A 277 11.22 -15.96 -8.62
N ALA A 278 10.32 -16.42 -7.75
CA ALA A 278 9.70 -15.55 -6.76
C ALA A 278 10.73 -15.22 -5.67
N LYS A 279 10.92 -13.93 -5.36
CA LYS A 279 11.72 -13.52 -4.20
C LYS A 279 11.18 -14.24 -2.96
N LEU A 280 12.06 -14.89 -2.18
CA LEU A 280 11.70 -15.52 -0.91
C LEU A 280 10.92 -14.52 -0.04
N ARG A 281 9.72 -14.91 0.38
CA ARG A 281 8.81 -14.04 1.15
C ARG A 281 9.33 -13.86 2.57
N VAL A 282 8.88 -12.83 3.29
CA VAL A 282 9.24 -12.65 4.72
C VAL A 282 8.88 -13.87 5.59
N ALA A 283 7.76 -14.54 5.30
CA ALA A 283 7.35 -15.74 6.02
C ALA A 283 8.22 -16.96 5.65
N GLU A 284 8.50 -17.18 4.37
CA GLU A 284 9.39 -18.26 3.91
C GLU A 284 10.84 -18.01 4.32
N LEU A 285 11.26 -16.75 4.37
CA LEU A 285 12.56 -16.34 4.89
C LEU A 285 12.61 -16.60 6.39
N ARG A 286 11.55 -16.32 7.16
CA ARG A 286 11.48 -16.69 8.58
C ARG A 286 11.53 -18.19 8.77
N GLU A 287 10.73 -18.95 8.04
CA GLU A 287 10.74 -20.42 8.10
C GLU A 287 12.10 -20.99 7.68
N ALA A 288 12.71 -20.47 6.62
CA ALA A 288 14.05 -20.89 6.18
C ALA A 288 15.15 -20.50 7.17
N LEU A 289 15.06 -19.33 7.79
CA LEU A 289 15.97 -18.90 8.86
C LEU A 289 15.81 -19.78 10.10
N THR A 290 14.57 -20.04 10.54
CA THR A 290 14.26 -20.95 11.64
C THR A 290 14.75 -22.38 11.35
N ALA A 291 14.51 -22.89 10.14
CA ALA A 291 15.00 -24.20 9.70
C ALA A 291 16.53 -24.27 9.63
N ALA A 292 17.21 -23.14 9.40
CA ALA A 292 18.66 -23.00 9.45
C ALA A 292 19.21 -22.71 10.87
N GLY A 293 18.38 -22.74 11.91
CA GLY A 293 18.78 -22.45 13.30
C GLY A 293 19.07 -20.96 13.58
N LEU A 294 18.68 -20.07 12.67
CA LEU A 294 18.89 -18.63 12.78
C LEU A 294 17.58 -17.94 13.21
N ASP A 295 17.53 -17.40 14.43
CA ASP A 295 16.38 -16.62 14.88
C ASP A 295 16.44 -15.16 14.37
N ALA A 296 15.33 -14.69 13.84
CA ALA A 296 15.11 -13.30 13.40
C ALA A 296 14.07 -12.57 14.27
N GLY A 297 13.48 -13.25 15.26
CA GLY A 297 12.72 -12.63 16.34
C GLY A 297 13.60 -11.65 17.12
N GLY A 298 13.03 -10.51 17.52
CA GLY A 298 13.76 -9.53 18.36
C GLY A 298 14.79 -8.65 17.66
N LYS A 299 15.43 -9.08 16.56
CA LYS A 299 16.52 -8.31 15.89
C LYS A 299 16.12 -6.91 15.44
N LYS A 300 14.86 -6.67 15.05
CA LYS A 300 14.38 -5.32 14.72
C LYS A 300 14.32 -4.41 15.96
N ALA A 301 14.00 -4.96 17.12
CA ALA A 301 14.00 -4.24 18.39
C ALA A 301 15.42 -4.03 18.91
N GLU A 302 16.33 -4.99 18.73
CA GLU A 302 17.76 -4.85 19.04
C GLU A 302 18.45 -3.79 18.17
N LEU A 303 18.20 -3.78 16.86
CA LEU A 303 18.72 -2.76 15.93
C LEU A 303 18.14 -1.36 16.23
N ALA A 304 16.88 -1.30 16.66
CA ALA A 304 16.26 -0.04 17.09
C ALA A 304 16.81 0.43 18.45
N ALA A 305 17.12 -0.48 19.38
CA ALA A 305 17.73 -0.20 20.68
C ALA A 305 19.21 0.18 20.58
N ALA A 306 19.92 -0.33 19.56
CA ALA A 306 21.32 -0.02 19.28
C ALA A 306 21.54 1.35 18.60
N GLY A 307 20.48 2.14 18.38
CA GLY A 307 20.59 3.47 17.77
C GLY A 307 20.80 3.48 16.24
N GLU A 308 20.69 2.33 15.57
CA GLU A 308 20.93 2.17 14.13
C GLU A 308 19.65 2.40 13.28
N SER A 309 18.74 3.26 13.75
CA SER A 309 17.47 3.57 13.07
C SER A 309 17.65 4.38 11.78
N ARG A 310 18.81 5.00 11.55
CA ARG A 310 19.13 5.70 10.30
C ARG A 310 19.62 4.79 9.16
N ALA A 311 20.03 3.56 9.45
CA ALA A 311 20.50 2.62 8.43
C ALA A 311 19.38 1.79 7.78
N VAL A 312 18.16 1.83 8.32
CA VAL A 312 16.99 1.11 7.79
C VAL A 312 16.22 1.93 6.74
N GLU A 313 16.53 3.23 6.58
CA GLU A 313 15.89 4.10 5.59
C GLU A 313 16.61 4.19 4.24
N HIS A 314 17.82 3.62 4.11
CA HIS A 314 18.55 3.51 2.85
C HIS A 314 18.89 2.05 2.52
N VAL A 315 17.91 1.27 2.09
CA VAL A 315 18.18 0.10 1.24
C VAL A 315 17.56 0.40 -0.13
N ALA A 316 18.20 1.33 -0.83
CA ALA A 316 17.98 1.59 -2.24
C ALA A 316 19.31 1.37 -2.97
N GLU A 317 19.19 0.75 -4.15
CA GLU A 317 20.14 0.78 -5.27
C GLU A 317 21.50 0.08 -5.10
N TRP A 318 21.58 -1.18 -5.53
CA TRP A 318 22.78 -1.71 -6.20
C TRP A 318 22.34 -2.65 -7.33
N GLU A 319 22.41 -2.16 -8.58
CA GLU A 319 22.65 -2.99 -9.76
C GLU A 319 24.15 -3.30 -9.80
N VAL A 320 24.54 -4.55 -10.05
CA VAL A 320 25.93 -4.87 -10.37
C VAL A 320 25.95 -5.82 -11.56
N GLY A 321 26.34 -5.25 -12.70
CA GLY A 321 26.77 -5.99 -13.88
C GLY A 321 28.02 -6.81 -13.60
N LEU A 322 28.13 -7.91 -14.34
CA LEU A 322 29.31 -8.76 -14.38
C LEU A 322 30.46 -7.96 -15.01
N ASP A 323 31.51 -7.66 -14.24
CA ASP A 323 32.91 -7.79 -14.66
C ASP A 323 33.86 -7.44 -13.50
N GLY A 324 34.99 -8.13 -13.49
CA GLY A 324 35.85 -8.35 -12.34
C GLY A 324 36.93 -7.30 -12.09
N ALA A 325 37.41 -7.34 -10.85
CA ALA A 325 38.65 -6.78 -10.31
C ALA A 325 38.65 -5.30 -9.90
N ALA A 326 38.91 -5.09 -8.59
CA ALA A 326 39.56 -3.88 -8.10
C ALA A 326 40.55 -4.24 -6.99
N SER A 327 41.83 -3.98 -7.25
CA SER A 327 42.93 -3.99 -6.27
C SER A 327 43.24 -2.56 -5.85
N GLY A 328 43.35 -2.28 -4.54
CA GLY A 328 43.79 -0.99 -4.01
C GLY A 328 44.34 -1.10 -2.59
N ARG A 329 45.55 -0.57 -2.36
CA ARG A 329 46.27 -0.51 -1.08
C ARG A 329 45.70 0.59 -0.17
N ILE A 330 45.72 0.35 1.15
CA ILE A 330 45.23 1.28 2.17
C ILE A 330 46.38 1.68 3.09
N SER A 331 46.56 2.99 3.29
CA SER A 331 47.48 3.56 4.30
C SER A 331 46.84 3.52 5.69
N ALA A 332 47.69 3.33 6.70
CA ALA A 332 47.29 3.09 8.08
C ALA A 332 46.58 4.30 8.70
N GLY A 333 45.28 4.15 8.98
CA GLY A 333 44.52 5.17 9.70
C GLY A 333 43.00 4.99 9.72
N PHE A 334 42.43 3.78 9.64
CA PHE A 334 40.97 3.55 9.77
C PHE A 334 40.66 2.09 10.17
N LEU A 335 40.74 1.77 11.46
CA LEU A 335 40.58 0.39 11.95
C LEU A 335 39.17 -0.05 12.47
N PRO A 336 38.12 0.79 12.64
CA PRO A 336 36.79 0.28 13.02
C PRO A 336 35.84 0.00 11.84
N VAL A 337 36.18 0.39 10.60
CA VAL A 337 35.32 0.18 9.41
C VAL A 337 35.59 -1.16 8.72
N PHE A 338 36.79 -1.74 8.92
CA PHE A 338 37.20 -2.97 8.25
C PHE A 338 36.54 -4.24 8.78
N HIS A 339 36.23 -4.30 10.08
CA HIS A 339 35.56 -5.47 10.67
C HIS A 339 34.07 -5.56 10.29
N LYS A 340 33.43 -4.39 10.03
CA LYS A 340 32.02 -4.29 9.65
C LYS A 340 31.80 -4.56 8.16
N PHE A 341 32.77 -4.23 7.31
CA PHE A 341 32.76 -4.65 5.90
C PHE A 341 32.91 -6.17 5.77
N PHE A 342 33.70 -6.80 6.65
CA PHE A 342 33.91 -8.25 6.64
C PHE A 342 32.64 -9.03 7.03
N ILE A 343 31.90 -8.59 8.05
CA ILE A 343 30.66 -9.27 8.47
C ILE A 343 29.54 -9.10 7.43
N PHE A 344 29.42 -7.92 6.81
CA PHE A 344 28.41 -7.67 5.77
C PHE A 344 28.74 -8.44 4.47
N CYS A 345 30.00 -8.48 4.05
CA CYS A 345 30.46 -9.31 2.94
C CYS A 345 30.31 -10.80 3.24
N THR A 346 30.52 -11.24 4.48
CA THR A 346 30.33 -12.65 4.89
C THR A 346 28.86 -13.04 4.86
N LEU A 347 27.94 -12.16 5.27
CA LEU A 347 26.50 -12.41 5.22
C LEU A 347 25.99 -12.46 3.76
N LEU A 348 26.45 -11.55 2.90
CA LEU A 348 26.13 -11.55 1.47
C LEU A 348 26.75 -12.73 0.72
N LEU A 349 27.97 -13.15 1.08
CA LEU A 349 28.63 -14.34 0.55
C LEU A 349 27.91 -15.61 1.01
N CYS A 350 27.44 -15.69 2.25
CA CYS A 350 26.61 -16.78 2.74
C CYS A 350 25.26 -16.83 1.99
N ILE A 351 24.61 -15.70 1.74
CA ILE A 351 23.37 -15.65 0.95
C ILE A 351 23.61 -16.09 -0.50
N LYS A 352 24.71 -15.66 -1.14
CA LYS A 352 25.10 -16.09 -2.49
C LYS A 352 25.47 -17.58 -2.55
N ILE A 353 26.18 -18.11 -1.55
CA ILE A 353 26.53 -19.55 -1.47
C ILE A 353 25.28 -20.40 -1.24
N ILE A 354 24.35 -19.95 -0.40
CA ILE A 354 23.07 -20.63 -0.16
C ILE A 354 22.20 -20.61 -1.42
N GLN A 355 22.10 -19.47 -2.11
CA GLN A 355 21.36 -19.37 -3.38
C GLN A 355 21.99 -20.22 -4.49
N GLY A 356 23.33 -20.23 -4.61
CA GLY A 356 24.05 -21.05 -5.58
C GLY A 356 23.92 -22.56 -5.32
N ARG A 357 23.97 -22.98 -4.05
CA ARG A 357 23.79 -24.40 -3.67
C ARG A 357 22.34 -24.87 -3.84
N LEU A 358 21.35 -24.01 -3.62
CA LEU A 358 19.93 -24.33 -3.87
C LEU A 358 19.60 -24.44 -5.37
N LEU A 359 20.27 -23.66 -6.21
CA LEU A 359 20.15 -23.76 -7.68
C LEU A 359 20.88 -25.00 -8.23
N GLN A 360 22.04 -25.38 -7.70
CA GLN A 360 22.73 -26.61 -8.10
C GLN A 360 22.03 -27.89 -7.62
N ALA A 361 21.33 -27.84 -6.48
CA ALA A 361 20.55 -28.96 -5.98
C ALA A 361 19.26 -29.24 -6.77
N SER A 362 18.80 -28.30 -7.60
CA SER A 362 17.64 -28.47 -8.50
C SER A 362 18.02 -28.93 -9.91
N SER A 363 19.33 -29.02 -10.20
CA SER A 363 19.90 -29.58 -11.43
C SER A 363 20.78 -30.80 -11.12
N GLY A 364 20.17 -31.91 -10.68
CA GLY A 364 20.81 -33.23 -10.56
C GLY A 364 20.47 -34.12 -11.77
N PRO A 365 21.35 -35.05 -12.17
CA PRO A 365 21.40 -35.59 -13.52
C PRO A 365 20.26 -36.58 -13.80
N GLY A 366 19.57 -36.38 -14.92
CA GLY A 366 18.71 -37.40 -15.50
C GLY A 366 19.51 -38.66 -15.77
N GLY A 367 19.02 -39.78 -15.24
CA GLY A 367 19.62 -41.09 -15.41
C GLY A 367 19.62 -41.52 -16.87
N LEU A 368 20.77 -42.03 -17.31
CA LEU A 368 20.86 -42.98 -18.42
C LEU A 368 21.37 -44.29 -17.83
N ALA A 369 20.47 -45.25 -17.71
CA ALA A 369 20.76 -46.67 -17.52
C ALA A 369 19.98 -47.46 -18.58
N GLY A 370 20.71 -48.25 -19.35
CA GLY A 370 20.27 -49.18 -20.40
C GLY A 370 21.51 -49.55 -21.21
N ALA A 371 22.31 -50.55 -20.79
CA ALA A 371 22.13 -51.99 -20.97
C ALA A 371 22.46 -52.46 -22.41
N GLU A 372 23.36 -53.47 -22.47
CA GLU A 372 23.69 -54.40 -23.57
C GLU A 372 24.67 -53.93 -24.67
N ALA A 373 25.96 -54.33 -24.57
CA ALA A 373 26.54 -55.57 -25.11
C ALA A 373 28.02 -55.68 -24.71
#